data_AF-A0A2V7F1Y9-F1
#
_entry.id   AF-A0A2V7F1Y9-F1
#
_cell.length_a   1.000
_cell.length_b   1.000
_cell.length_c   1.000
_cell.angle_alpha   90.00
_cell.angle_beta   90.00
_cell.angle_gamma   90.00
#
_symmetry.space_group_name_H-M   'P 1'
#
loop_
_entity.id
_entity.type
_entity.pdbx_description
1 polymer ?
#
loop_
_entity_poly.entity_id
_entity_poly.type
_entity_poly.pdbx_seq_one_letter_code
_entity_poly.pdbx_strand_id
1 'polypeptide(L)'
;MDLPRIELPRIGIKAPSPFTEQRILSEGQQDGERNIPEMGSYMAAPFEQALIAHGEQEVHRIFKRASIRIAKRQPAFQSLARRLEDLERRIQPIADRYKARSKELGRDVTIPFPSALHWGLIVFLGFGEFPLNTVVFRLFGEPEFLTYVMASTLALIIPLIGVFIGIHMRHALPRMAGNILIGLLTPITVGGALYAVSLLRNTYITSQFSAGAPMASDQGRLAWALFALNSLVFFGALAASYFAHDPDEKLDMFHKSLTSLDRTRRAVRKRLFRIGTRINGEIQAAKSHIEQIRSLTRER
;
A
#
# COMPACT_ATOMS: atom_id res chain seq x y z
N MET A 1 1.85 -2.03 13.52
CA MET A 1 1.54 -1.28 14.75
C MET A 1 0.06 -0.93 14.72
N ASP A 2 -0.74 -1.90 15.15
CA ASP A 2 -2.18 -1.73 15.34
C ASP A 2 -2.40 -0.86 16.56
N LEU A 3 -3.06 0.28 16.36
CA LEU A 3 -3.57 1.07 17.47
C LEU A 3 -4.70 0.29 18.13
N PRO A 4 -4.74 0.20 19.46
CA PRO A 4 -5.80 -0.51 20.16
C PRO A 4 -7.16 0.10 19.77
N ARG A 5 -8.09 -0.75 19.34
CA ARG A 5 -9.52 -0.40 19.22
C ARG A 5 -10.02 -0.13 20.64
N ILE A 6 -9.98 1.13 21.03
CA ILE A 6 -10.70 1.60 22.20
C ILE A 6 -12.15 1.76 21.75
N GLU A 7 -13.00 0.81 22.13
CA GLU A 7 -14.45 0.96 22.03
C GLU A 7 -14.83 2.21 22.82
N LEU A 8 -15.24 3.25 22.09
CA LEU A 8 -15.78 4.46 22.70
C LEU A 8 -17.18 4.12 23.23
N PRO A 9 -17.53 4.52 24.46
CA PRO A 9 -18.85 4.28 25.00
C PRO A 9 -19.90 4.90 24.06
N ARG A 10 -20.87 4.07 23.67
CA ARG A 10 -22.05 4.50 22.91
C ARG A 10 -22.71 5.66 23.65
N ILE A 11 -23.10 6.67 22.87
CA ILE A 11 -23.92 7.80 23.32
C ILE A 11 -25.19 7.21 23.92
N GLY A 12 -25.28 7.23 25.24
CA GLY A 12 -26.36 6.58 25.95
C GLY A 12 -26.06 6.55 27.42
N ILE A 13 -26.23 7.71 28.07
CA ILE A 13 -26.87 7.92 29.37
C ILE A 13 -26.78 9.44 29.58
N LYS A 14 -27.89 10.12 29.28
CA LYS A 14 -28.17 11.47 29.76
C LYS A 14 -28.09 11.36 31.29
N ALA A 15 -27.16 12.03 31.94
CA ALA A 15 -27.38 12.33 33.36
C ALA A 15 -28.72 13.09 33.41
N PRO A 16 -29.69 12.66 34.24
CA PRO A 16 -30.98 13.32 34.29
C PRO A 16 -30.75 14.80 34.65
N SER A 17 -31.23 15.69 33.80
CA SER A 17 -31.22 17.13 34.09
C SER A 17 -32.02 17.33 35.39
N PRO A 18 -31.49 18.08 36.37
CA PRO A 18 -32.25 18.42 37.57
C PRO A 18 -33.48 19.29 37.24
N PHE A 19 -33.55 19.83 36.02
CA PHE A 19 -34.67 20.56 35.44
C PHE A 19 -35.46 19.65 34.50
N THR A 20 -36.41 18.89 35.05
CA THR A 20 -37.42 18.13 34.30
C THR A 20 -38.55 19.06 33.86
N GLU A 21 -39.25 18.72 32.77
CA GLU A 21 -40.35 19.53 32.23
C GLU A 21 -41.45 19.80 33.26
N GLN A 22 -41.79 18.80 34.07
CA GLN A 22 -42.73 18.94 35.18
C GLN A 22 -42.24 19.93 36.25
N ARG A 23 -40.94 19.94 36.56
CA ARG A 23 -40.36 20.84 37.57
C ARG A 23 -40.27 22.29 37.05
N ILE A 24 -39.96 22.45 35.77
CA ILE A 24 -39.94 23.76 35.11
C ILE A 24 -41.33 24.39 35.13
N LEU A 25 -42.36 23.61 34.78
CA LEU A 25 -43.75 24.08 34.82
C LEU A 25 -44.21 24.42 36.24
N SER A 26 -43.88 23.58 37.23
CA SER A 26 -44.30 23.81 38.61
C SER A 26 -43.61 25.01 39.26
N GLU A 27 -42.29 25.17 39.04
CA GLU A 27 -41.53 26.29 39.62
C GLU A 27 -41.86 27.60 38.88
N GLY A 28 -42.06 27.56 37.55
CA GLY A 28 -42.53 28.72 36.79
C GLY A 28 -43.94 29.17 37.18
N GLN A 29 -44.84 28.24 37.49
CA GLN A 29 -46.15 28.58 38.06
C GLN A 29 -46.03 29.20 39.46
N GLN A 30 -45.14 28.68 40.31
CA GLN A 30 -44.91 29.24 41.65
C GLN A 30 -44.29 30.65 41.61
N ASP A 31 -43.35 30.90 40.70
CA ASP A 31 -42.77 32.24 40.51
C ASP A 31 -43.82 33.23 39.97
N GLY A 32 -44.68 32.78 39.06
CA GLY A 32 -45.83 33.56 38.56
C GLY A 32 -46.88 33.86 39.64
N GLU A 33 -47.23 32.87 40.47
CA GLU A 33 -48.14 33.05 41.62
C GLU A 33 -47.57 34.00 42.68
N ARG A 34 -46.24 34.06 42.80
CA ARG A 34 -45.53 34.96 43.71
C ARG A 34 -45.22 36.34 43.10
N ASN A 35 -45.61 36.57 41.85
CA ASN A 35 -45.34 37.81 41.11
C ASN A 35 -43.84 38.14 41.05
N ILE A 36 -43.02 37.10 40.89
CA ILE A 36 -41.57 37.18 40.75
C ILE A 36 -41.23 36.95 39.26
N PRO A 37 -40.52 37.87 38.60
CA PRO A 37 -40.04 39.15 39.11
C PRO A 37 -41.17 40.19 39.18
N GLU A 38 -41.01 41.21 40.03
CA GLU A 38 -41.97 42.31 40.12
C GLU A 38 -42.23 42.93 38.74
N MET A 39 -43.50 43.20 38.44
CA MET A 39 -43.93 43.84 37.18
C MET A 39 -43.13 45.13 36.93
N GLY A 40 -42.31 45.13 35.86
CA GLY A 40 -41.43 46.25 35.49
C GLY A 40 -39.96 46.08 35.88
N SER A 41 -39.60 44.97 36.54
CA SER A 41 -38.20 44.58 36.76
C SER A 41 -37.51 44.17 35.45
N TYR A 42 -36.27 44.63 35.26
CA TYR A 42 -35.39 44.19 34.17
C TYR A 42 -34.66 42.87 34.48
N MET A 43 -34.86 42.29 35.67
CA MET A 43 -34.20 41.07 36.10
C MET A 43 -35.12 39.85 35.96
N ALA A 44 -34.61 38.80 35.32
CA ALA A 44 -35.26 37.50 35.20
C ALA A 44 -35.52 36.87 36.58
N ALA A 45 -36.51 35.98 36.68
CA ALA A 45 -36.84 35.28 37.92
C ALA A 45 -35.63 34.45 38.43
N PRO A 46 -35.48 34.22 39.75
CA PRO A 46 -34.41 33.39 40.29
C PRO A 46 -34.34 32.00 39.65
N PHE A 47 -35.48 31.39 39.32
CA PHE A 47 -35.54 30.11 38.62
C PHE A 47 -35.03 30.20 37.17
N GLU A 48 -35.43 31.25 36.43
CA GLU A 48 -34.95 31.53 35.07
C GLU A 48 -33.44 31.78 35.05
N GLN A 49 -32.91 32.52 36.03
CA GLN A 49 -31.46 32.73 36.18
C GLN A 49 -30.73 31.41 36.43
N ALA A 50 -31.28 30.52 37.27
CA ALA A 50 -30.71 29.19 37.51
C ALA A 50 -30.76 28.29 36.25
N LEU A 51 -31.82 28.40 35.45
CA LEU A 51 -31.97 27.67 34.18
C LEU A 51 -30.95 28.14 33.14
N ILE A 52 -30.76 29.46 33.00
CA ILE A 52 -29.76 30.06 32.10
C ILE A 52 -28.35 29.64 32.55
N ALA A 53 -28.03 29.78 33.84
CA ALA A 53 -26.72 29.41 34.38
C ALA A 53 -26.42 27.92 34.16
N HIS A 54 -27.41 27.04 34.33
CA HIS A 54 -27.26 25.61 34.03
C HIS A 54 -27.03 25.34 32.54
N GLY A 55 -27.78 26.02 31.66
CA GLY A 55 -27.57 25.96 30.21
C GLY A 55 -26.16 26.37 29.79
N GLU A 56 -25.65 27.47 30.35
CA GLU A 56 -24.28 27.95 30.11
C GLU A 56 -23.22 26.96 30.62
N GLN A 57 -23.44 26.36 31.79
CA GLN A 57 -22.55 25.33 32.33
C GLN A 57 -22.49 24.09 31.42
N GLU A 58 -23.62 23.64 30.87
CA GLU A 58 -23.66 22.52 29.94
C GLU A 58 -22.97 22.84 28.60
N VAL A 59 -23.17 24.06 28.07
CA VAL A 59 -22.42 24.56 26.90
C VAL A 59 -20.91 24.53 27.17
N HIS A 60 -20.48 25.00 28.34
CA HIS A 60 -19.07 24.99 28.72
C HIS A 60 -18.52 23.55 28.84
N ARG A 61 -19.30 22.61 29.38
CA ARG A 61 -18.92 21.19 29.47
C ARG A 61 -18.75 20.56 28.08
N ILE A 62 -19.67 20.84 27.15
CA ILE A 62 -19.57 20.35 25.77
C ILE A 62 -18.34 20.91 25.09
N PHE A 63 -18.12 22.22 25.20
CA PHE A 63 -16.94 22.88 24.63
C PHE A 63 -15.64 22.28 25.19
N LYS A 64 -15.54 22.11 26.52
CA LYS A 64 -14.36 21.50 27.17
C LYS A 64 -14.11 20.06 26.72
N ARG A 65 -15.16 19.25 26.57
CA ARG A 65 -15.03 17.87 26.08
C ARG A 65 -14.57 17.83 24.61
N ALA A 66 -15.16 18.67 23.77
CA ALA A 66 -14.79 18.77 22.36
C ALA A 66 -13.35 19.28 22.20
N SER A 67 -12.94 20.30 22.95
CA SER A 67 -11.60 20.87 22.90
C SER A 67 -10.52 19.86 23.29
N ILE A 68 -10.75 19.05 24.34
CA ILE A 68 -9.83 17.96 24.74
C ILE A 68 -9.69 16.92 23.62
N ARG A 69 -10.80 16.52 22.98
CA ARG A 69 -10.76 15.53 21.88
C ARG A 69 -10.03 16.05 20.65
N ILE A 70 -10.24 17.33 20.32
CA ILE A 70 -9.53 18.01 19.23
C ILE A 70 -8.05 18.13 19.57
N ALA A 71 -7.70 18.61 20.78
CA ALA A 71 -6.33 18.75 21.25
C ALA A 71 -5.57 17.43 21.22
N LYS A 72 -6.21 16.29 21.55
CA LYS A 72 -5.59 14.96 21.44
C LYS A 72 -5.23 14.57 20.00
N ARG A 73 -5.98 15.06 19.01
CA ARG A 73 -5.76 14.76 17.58
C ARG A 73 -4.85 15.78 16.88
N GLN A 74 -4.68 16.96 17.46
CA GLN A 74 -3.93 18.06 16.88
C GLN A 74 -2.44 17.73 16.61
N PRO A 75 -1.68 17.08 17.52
CA PRO A 75 -0.28 16.73 17.24
C PRO A 75 -0.13 15.73 16.09
N ALA A 76 -1.05 14.77 15.98
CA ALA A 76 -1.05 13.80 14.89
C ALA A 76 -1.39 14.45 13.54
N PHE A 77 -2.29 15.44 13.54
CA PHE A 77 -2.58 16.24 12.35
C PHE A 77 -1.36 17.05 11.91
N GLN A 78 -0.72 17.78 12.84
CA GLN A 78 0.45 18.60 12.56
C GLN A 78 1.64 17.76 12.07
N SER A 79 1.91 16.60 12.67
CA SER A 79 3.01 15.74 12.23
C SER A 79 2.79 15.17 10.82
N LEU A 80 1.55 14.80 10.47
CA LEU A 80 1.20 14.36 9.12
C LEU A 80 1.25 15.51 8.10
N ALA A 81 0.86 16.72 8.50
CA ALA A 81 0.95 17.91 7.65
C ALA A 81 2.42 18.25 7.34
N ARG A 82 3.29 18.29 8.36
CA ARG A 82 4.74 18.48 8.17
C ARG A 82 5.34 17.40 7.27
N ARG A 83 4.99 16.13 7.51
CA ARG A 83 5.45 15.01 6.68
C ARG A 83 4.99 15.13 5.22
N LEU A 84 3.79 15.64 4.98
CA LEU A 84 3.29 15.87 3.63
C LEU A 84 4.10 16.97 2.93
N GLU A 85 4.35 18.07 3.62
CA GLU A 85 5.16 19.18 3.12
C GLU A 85 6.60 18.72 2.82
N ASP A 86 7.22 17.94 3.71
CA ASP A 86 8.54 17.36 3.49
C ASP A 86 8.58 16.45 2.25
N LEU A 87 7.52 15.66 2.02
CA LEU A 87 7.41 14.82 0.83
C LEU A 87 7.24 15.66 -0.44
N GLU A 88 6.45 16.73 -0.39
CA GLU A 88 6.28 17.64 -1.53
C GLU A 88 7.60 18.34 -1.89
N ARG A 89 8.32 18.84 -0.88
CA ARG A 89 9.67 19.42 -1.04
C ARG A 89 10.66 18.43 -1.66
N ARG A 90 10.56 17.13 -1.35
CA ARG A 90 11.41 16.07 -1.94
C ARG A 90 10.99 15.67 -3.35
N ILE A 91 9.69 15.67 -3.64
CA ILE A 91 9.14 15.30 -4.95
C ILE A 91 9.51 16.36 -5.99
N GLN A 92 9.42 17.64 -5.63
CA GLN A 92 9.60 18.76 -6.56
C GLN A 92 10.93 18.73 -7.34
N PRO A 93 12.11 18.63 -6.72
CA PRO A 93 13.37 18.59 -7.47
C PRO A 93 13.49 17.35 -8.37
N ILE A 94 12.90 16.22 -7.98
CA ILE A 94 12.89 15.00 -8.81
C ILE A 94 11.94 15.16 -9.99
N ALA A 95 10.78 15.78 -9.78
CA ALA A 95 9.80 16.05 -10.81
C ALA A 95 10.35 17.04 -11.85
N ASP A 96 11.11 18.04 -11.42
CA ASP A 96 11.75 19.01 -12.30
C ASP A 96 12.85 18.34 -13.13
N ARG A 97 13.70 17.50 -12.51
CA ARG A 97 14.72 16.71 -13.21
C ARG A 97 14.10 15.71 -14.20
N TYR A 98 13.00 15.09 -13.83
CA TYR A 98 12.24 14.20 -14.71
C TYR A 98 11.74 14.93 -15.95
N LYS A 99 11.08 16.08 -15.76
CA LYS A 99 10.56 16.90 -16.86
C LYS A 99 11.67 17.42 -17.76
N ALA A 100 12.78 17.88 -17.18
CA ALA A 100 13.95 18.31 -17.94
C ALA A 100 14.48 17.16 -18.82
N ARG A 101 14.67 15.97 -18.24
CA ARG A 101 15.18 14.80 -18.97
C ARG A 101 14.22 14.28 -20.03
N SER A 102 12.93 14.24 -19.74
CA SER A 102 11.90 13.86 -20.71
C SER A 102 11.87 14.83 -21.90
N LYS A 103 12.02 16.13 -21.64
CA LYS A 103 12.10 17.17 -22.68
C LYS A 103 13.38 17.04 -23.52
N GLU A 104 14.53 16.78 -22.90
CA GLU A 104 15.81 16.53 -23.61
C GLU A 104 15.72 15.32 -24.56
N LEU A 105 15.03 14.26 -24.13
CA LEU A 105 14.88 13.03 -24.91
C LEU A 105 13.72 13.10 -25.93
N GLY A 106 12.88 14.13 -25.86
CA GLY A 106 11.68 14.28 -26.70
C GLY A 106 10.64 13.17 -26.49
N ARG A 107 10.68 12.45 -25.37
CA ARG A 107 9.78 11.33 -25.05
C ARG A 107 9.54 11.21 -23.55
N ASP A 108 8.46 10.54 -23.19
CA ASP A 108 8.19 10.11 -21.82
C ASP A 108 8.80 8.72 -21.55
N VAL A 109 8.68 8.25 -20.31
CA VAL A 109 9.08 6.91 -19.88
C VAL A 109 8.35 5.85 -20.69
N THR A 110 9.09 4.87 -21.18
CA THR A 110 8.58 3.75 -21.97
C THR A 110 8.93 2.44 -21.28
N ILE A 111 7.99 1.94 -20.47
CA ILE A 111 8.10 0.64 -19.79
C ILE A 111 7.00 -0.28 -20.33
N PRO A 112 7.31 -1.15 -21.31
CA PRO A 112 6.35 -2.10 -21.86
C PRO A 112 5.87 -3.14 -20.85
N PHE A 113 6.73 -3.55 -19.91
CA PHE A 113 6.42 -4.62 -18.98
C PHE A 113 6.19 -4.11 -17.54
N PRO A 114 4.98 -4.28 -16.96
CA PRO A 114 4.67 -3.77 -15.63
C PRO A 114 5.59 -4.34 -14.54
N SER A 115 6.10 -3.49 -13.65
CA SER A 115 7.06 -3.91 -12.61
C SER A 115 6.52 -4.98 -11.65
N ALA A 116 5.20 -5.02 -11.44
CA ALA A 116 4.57 -6.06 -10.61
C ALA A 116 4.62 -7.44 -11.29
N LEU A 117 4.34 -7.50 -12.59
CA LEU A 117 4.43 -8.74 -13.37
C LEU A 117 5.88 -9.19 -13.53
N HIS A 118 6.82 -8.23 -13.67
CA HIS A 118 8.25 -8.50 -13.62
C HIS A 118 8.66 -9.25 -12.37
N TRP A 119 8.41 -8.69 -11.19
CA TRP A 119 8.79 -9.37 -9.94
C TRP A 119 8.03 -10.67 -9.70
N GLY A 120 6.75 -10.74 -10.09
CA GLY A 120 5.98 -11.97 -10.05
C GLY A 120 6.59 -13.08 -10.91
N LEU A 121 7.03 -12.75 -12.12
CA LEU A 121 7.69 -13.69 -13.04
C LEU A 121 9.04 -14.16 -12.51
N ILE A 122 9.88 -13.28 -11.96
CA ILE A 122 11.19 -13.68 -11.39
C ILE A 122 11.01 -14.64 -10.22
N VAL A 123 10.06 -14.37 -9.33
CA VAL A 123 9.74 -15.27 -8.22
C VAL A 123 9.20 -16.61 -8.73
N PHE A 124 8.30 -16.58 -9.71
CA PHE A 124 7.76 -17.79 -10.33
C PHE A 124 8.86 -18.64 -10.98
N LEU A 125 9.78 -18.02 -11.70
CA LEU A 125 10.93 -18.68 -12.31
C LEU A 125 11.83 -19.35 -11.26
N GLY A 126 12.17 -18.66 -10.17
CA GLY A 126 12.96 -19.25 -9.08
C GLY A 126 12.26 -20.45 -8.43
N PHE A 127 10.95 -20.39 -8.20
CA PHE A 127 10.19 -21.53 -7.71
C PHE A 127 10.15 -22.70 -8.71
N GLY A 128 10.07 -22.41 -10.00
CA GLY A 128 10.07 -23.44 -11.05
C GLY A 128 11.43 -24.12 -11.23
N GLU A 129 12.52 -23.39 -11.00
CA GLU A 129 13.88 -23.90 -11.16
C GLU A 129 14.32 -24.83 -10.01
N PHE A 130 13.83 -24.57 -8.79
CA PHE A 130 14.15 -25.38 -7.61
C PHE A 130 13.91 -26.89 -7.78
N PRO A 131 12.72 -27.37 -8.20
CA PRO A 131 12.48 -28.81 -8.38
C PRO A 131 13.32 -29.40 -9.52
N LEU A 132 13.51 -28.64 -10.61
CA LEU A 132 14.35 -29.07 -11.74
C LEU A 132 15.77 -29.35 -11.28
N ASN A 133 16.41 -28.39 -10.62
CA ASN A 133 17.78 -28.53 -10.11
C ASN A 133 17.89 -29.62 -9.03
N THR A 134 16.85 -29.80 -8.20
CA THR A 134 16.81 -30.87 -7.18
C THR A 134 16.88 -32.27 -7.81
N VAL A 135 16.17 -32.50 -8.92
CA VAL A 135 16.22 -33.77 -9.65
C VAL A 135 17.63 -34.06 -10.15
N VAL A 136 18.34 -33.04 -10.67
CA VAL A 136 19.73 -33.19 -11.14
C VAL A 136 20.67 -33.57 -10.01
N PHE A 137 20.59 -32.88 -8.87
CA PHE A 137 21.50 -33.14 -7.76
C PHE A 137 21.26 -34.49 -7.08
N ARG A 138 20.02 -34.97 -7.06
CA ARG A 138 19.72 -36.34 -6.62
C ARG A 138 20.36 -37.40 -7.51
N LEU A 139 20.50 -37.13 -8.82
CA LEU A 139 21.19 -38.04 -9.75
C LEU A 139 22.70 -38.11 -9.49
N PHE A 140 23.30 -37.12 -8.82
CA PHE A 140 24.70 -37.14 -8.41
C PHE A 140 24.96 -37.93 -7.12
N GLY A 141 23.90 -38.44 -6.46
CA GLY A 141 24.04 -39.29 -5.26
C GLY A 141 24.42 -38.53 -3.99
N GLU A 142 24.31 -37.20 -3.99
CA GLU A 142 24.60 -36.36 -2.83
C GLU A 142 23.52 -36.52 -1.73
N PRO A 143 23.88 -36.32 -0.44
CA PRO A 143 22.92 -36.25 0.66
C PRO A 143 21.78 -35.26 0.39
N GLU A 144 20.56 -35.60 0.79
CA GLU A 144 19.35 -34.80 0.47
C GLU A 144 19.46 -33.33 0.91
N PHE A 145 20.06 -33.09 2.08
CA PHE A 145 20.28 -31.73 2.58
C PHE A 145 21.19 -30.91 1.65
N LEU A 146 22.31 -31.48 1.20
CA LEU A 146 23.24 -30.79 0.29
C LEU A 146 22.58 -30.51 -1.06
N THR A 147 21.80 -31.47 -1.57
CA THR A 147 21.00 -31.32 -2.79
C THR A 147 20.06 -30.11 -2.71
N TYR A 148 19.30 -29.96 -1.62
CA TYR A 148 18.39 -28.82 -1.48
C TYR A 148 19.13 -27.49 -1.36
N VAL A 149 20.26 -27.46 -0.66
CA VAL A 149 21.09 -26.23 -0.53
C VAL A 149 21.62 -25.81 -1.91
N MET A 150 22.17 -26.75 -2.68
CA MET A 150 22.70 -26.46 -4.03
C MET A 150 21.59 -26.05 -5.00
N ALA A 151 20.46 -26.77 -5.01
CA ALA A 151 19.31 -26.46 -5.85
C ALA A 151 18.73 -25.08 -5.54
N SER A 152 18.59 -24.72 -4.25
CA SER A 152 18.11 -23.41 -3.83
C SER A 152 19.04 -22.29 -4.27
N THR A 153 20.36 -22.52 -4.16
CA THR A 153 21.37 -21.55 -4.54
C THR A 153 21.28 -21.23 -6.03
N LEU A 154 21.21 -22.25 -6.89
CA LEU A 154 21.05 -22.05 -8.34
C LEU A 154 19.71 -21.41 -8.70
N ALA A 155 18.62 -21.87 -8.10
CA ALA A 155 17.27 -21.36 -8.34
C ALA A 155 17.12 -19.86 -8.01
N LEU A 156 17.96 -19.33 -7.12
CA LEU A 156 18.01 -17.90 -6.82
C LEU A 156 18.99 -17.16 -7.72
N ILE A 157 20.18 -17.71 -7.95
CA ILE A 157 21.27 -17.03 -8.66
C ILE A 157 20.93 -16.87 -10.14
N ILE A 158 20.41 -17.91 -10.80
CA ILE A 158 20.17 -17.89 -12.25
C ILE A 158 19.18 -16.79 -12.65
N PRO A 159 17.98 -16.67 -12.03
CA PRO A 159 17.07 -15.57 -12.34
C PRO A 159 17.66 -14.20 -11.97
N LEU A 160 18.41 -14.11 -10.86
CA LEU A 160 19.00 -12.85 -10.41
C LEU A 160 20.07 -12.32 -11.39
N ILE A 161 20.94 -13.19 -11.91
CA ILE A 161 21.90 -12.83 -12.95
C ILE A 161 21.16 -12.42 -14.22
N GLY A 162 20.09 -13.14 -14.59
CA GLY A 162 19.23 -12.77 -15.72
C GLY A 162 18.67 -11.36 -15.57
N VAL A 163 18.15 -11.01 -14.40
CA VAL A 163 17.67 -9.64 -14.09
C VAL A 163 18.79 -8.62 -14.25
N PHE A 164 19.95 -8.86 -13.63
CA PHE A 164 21.09 -7.92 -13.67
C PHE A 164 21.57 -7.67 -15.11
N ILE A 165 21.77 -8.73 -15.88
CA ILE A 165 22.20 -8.63 -17.27
C ILE A 165 21.12 -7.95 -18.11
N GLY A 166 19.84 -8.24 -17.88
CA GLY A 166 18.73 -7.59 -18.59
C GLY A 166 18.70 -6.06 -18.38
N ILE A 167 18.91 -5.60 -17.15
CA ILE A 167 19.02 -4.16 -16.84
C ILE A 167 20.24 -3.56 -17.53
N HIS A 168 21.41 -4.19 -17.35
CA HIS A 168 22.66 -3.68 -17.90
C HIS A 168 22.58 -3.58 -19.43
N MET A 169 22.02 -4.60 -20.09
CA MET A 169 21.84 -4.61 -21.53
C MET A 169 20.84 -3.56 -22.03
N ARG A 170 19.80 -3.26 -21.23
CA ARG A 170 18.83 -2.20 -21.53
C ARG A 170 19.46 -0.80 -21.49
N HIS A 171 20.42 -0.57 -20.60
CA HIS A 171 21.11 0.72 -20.46
C HIS A 171 22.35 0.84 -21.37
N ALA A 172 23.06 -0.26 -21.63
CA ALA A 172 24.32 -0.25 -22.38
C ALA A 172 24.14 -0.27 -23.90
N LEU A 173 23.08 -0.91 -24.41
CA LEU A 173 22.87 -1.04 -25.85
C LEU A 173 21.90 0.02 -26.40
N PRO A 174 22.13 0.53 -27.62
CA PRO A 174 21.13 1.30 -28.35
C PRO A 174 19.82 0.53 -28.47
N ARG A 175 18.69 1.22 -28.32
CA ARG A 175 17.34 0.61 -28.30
C ARG A 175 17.08 -0.36 -29.45
N MET A 176 17.49 0.00 -30.67
CA MET A 176 17.29 -0.86 -31.84
C MET A 176 18.13 -2.14 -31.76
N ALA A 177 19.42 -2.03 -31.43
CA ALA A 177 20.32 -3.16 -31.33
C ALA A 177 19.88 -4.14 -30.22
N GLY A 178 19.54 -3.61 -29.04
CA GLY A 178 19.05 -4.43 -27.93
C GLY A 178 17.71 -5.11 -28.24
N ASN A 179 16.77 -4.40 -28.88
CA ASN A 179 15.48 -4.98 -29.28
C ASN A 179 15.65 -6.09 -30.32
N ILE A 180 16.53 -5.92 -31.31
CA ILE A 180 16.84 -6.95 -32.32
C ILE A 180 17.49 -8.16 -31.65
N LEU A 181 18.47 -7.92 -30.77
CA LEU A 181 19.18 -8.97 -30.05
C LEU A 181 18.23 -9.82 -29.20
N ILE A 182 17.37 -9.18 -28.39
CA ILE A 182 16.32 -9.87 -27.62
C ILE A 182 15.32 -10.57 -28.53
N GLY A 183 14.91 -9.90 -29.62
CA GLY A 183 13.95 -10.43 -30.58
C GLY A 183 14.45 -11.69 -31.30
N LEU A 184 15.77 -11.84 -31.48
CA LEU A 184 16.38 -13.03 -32.07
C LEU A 184 16.69 -14.10 -31.02
N LEU A 185 17.25 -13.72 -29.86
CA LEU A 185 17.65 -14.67 -28.82
C LEU A 185 16.43 -15.35 -28.16
N THR A 186 15.34 -14.61 -27.93
CA THR A 186 14.15 -15.17 -27.28
C THR A 186 13.57 -16.38 -28.02
N PRO A 187 13.24 -16.32 -29.33
CA PRO A 187 12.70 -17.46 -30.05
C PRO A 187 13.69 -18.62 -30.16
N ILE A 188 15.00 -18.35 -30.27
CA ILE A 188 16.04 -19.40 -30.29
C ILE A 188 16.03 -20.16 -28.95
N THR A 189 16.02 -19.43 -27.83
CA THR A 189 16.00 -20.04 -26.51
C THR A 189 14.70 -20.79 -26.23
N VAL A 190 13.54 -20.23 -26.59
CA VAL A 190 12.25 -20.91 -26.47
C VAL A 190 12.21 -22.17 -27.34
N GLY A 191 12.68 -22.09 -28.59
CA GLY A 191 12.77 -23.24 -29.49
C GLY A 191 13.67 -24.35 -28.94
N GLY A 192 14.85 -23.99 -28.43
CA GLY A 192 15.77 -24.92 -27.79
C GLY A 192 15.19 -25.60 -26.55
N ALA A 193 14.47 -24.85 -25.72
CA ALA A 193 13.79 -25.40 -24.54
C ALA A 193 12.63 -26.33 -24.90
N LEU A 194 11.81 -25.96 -25.90
CA LEU A 194 10.74 -26.84 -26.40
C LEU A 194 11.31 -28.12 -27.01
N TYR A 195 12.42 -28.03 -27.74
CA TYR A 195 13.13 -29.20 -28.26
C TYR A 195 13.64 -30.10 -27.13
N ALA A 196 14.26 -29.52 -26.09
CA ALA A 196 14.70 -30.25 -24.90
C ALA A 196 13.55 -30.96 -24.16
N VAL A 197 12.42 -30.29 -23.97
CA VAL A 197 11.21 -30.90 -23.38
C VAL A 197 10.73 -32.05 -24.26
N SER A 198 10.74 -31.89 -25.59
CA SER A 198 10.39 -32.96 -26.52
C SER A 198 11.34 -34.16 -26.42
N LEU A 199 12.65 -33.93 -26.24
CA LEU A 199 13.62 -35.00 -26.01
C LEU A 199 13.31 -35.75 -24.72
N LEU A 200 13.14 -35.04 -23.59
CA LEU A 200 12.81 -35.67 -22.30
C LEU A 200 11.51 -36.47 -22.38
N ARG A 201 10.49 -35.93 -23.05
CA ARG A 201 9.23 -36.62 -23.29
C ARG A 201 9.46 -37.90 -24.09
N ASN A 202 10.26 -37.85 -25.14
CA ASN A 202 10.55 -39.03 -25.95
C ASN A 202 11.33 -40.08 -25.15
N THR A 203 12.36 -39.68 -24.41
CA THR A 203 13.14 -40.58 -23.55
C THR A 203 12.25 -41.25 -22.50
N TYR A 204 11.32 -40.50 -21.88
CA TYR A 204 10.38 -41.04 -20.90
C TYR A 204 9.37 -42.02 -21.51
N ILE A 205 8.80 -41.69 -22.67
CA ILE A 205 7.89 -42.60 -23.38
C ILE A 205 8.64 -43.88 -23.78
N THR A 206 9.82 -43.75 -24.38
CA THR A 206 10.58 -44.91 -24.88
C THR A 206 11.01 -45.85 -23.75
N SER A 207 11.38 -45.32 -22.57
CA SER A 207 11.73 -46.13 -21.40
C SER A 207 10.53 -46.84 -20.77
N GLN A 208 9.33 -46.28 -20.88
CA GLN A 208 8.10 -46.87 -20.35
C GLN A 208 7.57 -48.01 -21.26
N PHE A 209 7.79 -47.92 -22.57
CA PHE A 209 7.40 -48.96 -23.54
C PHE A 209 8.46 -50.05 -23.75
N SER A 210 9.73 -49.79 -23.38
CA SER A 210 10.84 -50.72 -23.54
C SER A 210 11.27 -51.30 -22.18
N ALA A 211 10.39 -52.10 -21.56
CA ALA A 211 10.66 -52.75 -20.29
C ALA A 211 11.86 -53.71 -20.43
N GLY A 212 13.05 -53.27 -20.02
CA GLY A 212 14.25 -54.13 -19.90
C GLY A 212 15.53 -53.62 -20.56
N ALA A 213 15.51 -52.53 -21.32
CA ALA A 213 16.74 -51.95 -21.88
C ALA A 213 17.42 -51.03 -20.84
N PRO A 214 18.72 -51.22 -20.53
CA PRO A 214 19.41 -50.39 -19.56
C PRO A 214 19.46 -48.92 -20.02
N MET A 215 19.12 -47.99 -19.12
CA MET A 215 19.15 -46.53 -19.30
C MET A 215 20.56 -45.93 -19.51
N ALA A 216 21.49 -46.69 -20.11
CA ALA A 216 22.90 -46.36 -20.12
C ALA A 216 23.33 -45.33 -21.20
N SER A 217 22.43 -44.87 -22.08
CA SER A 217 22.78 -43.99 -23.21
C SER A 217 22.17 -42.57 -23.19
N ASP A 218 21.37 -42.20 -22.18
CA ASP A 218 20.60 -40.93 -22.22
C ASP A 218 21.12 -39.82 -21.28
N GLN A 219 22.22 -40.04 -20.55
CA GLN A 219 22.78 -39.06 -19.61
C GLN A 219 23.17 -37.73 -20.29
N GLY A 220 23.75 -37.80 -21.49
CA GLY A 220 24.12 -36.61 -22.28
C GLY A 220 22.89 -35.83 -22.78
N ARG A 221 21.83 -36.51 -23.20
CA ARG A 221 20.58 -35.86 -23.65
C ARG A 221 19.85 -35.22 -22.49
N LEU A 222 19.85 -35.86 -21.32
CA LEU A 222 19.30 -35.30 -20.09
C LEU A 222 20.07 -34.03 -19.67
N ALA A 223 21.40 -34.03 -19.76
CA ALA A 223 22.21 -32.83 -19.51
C ALA A 223 21.89 -31.68 -20.47
N TRP A 224 21.80 -31.96 -21.77
CA TRP A 224 21.42 -30.94 -22.77
C TRP A 224 20.00 -30.41 -22.55
N ALA A 225 19.07 -31.27 -22.10
CA ALA A 225 17.71 -30.84 -21.84
C ALA A 225 17.63 -29.92 -20.61
N LEU A 226 18.34 -30.25 -19.53
CA LEU A 226 18.44 -29.41 -18.34
C LEU A 226 19.13 -28.07 -18.65
N PHE A 227 20.19 -28.09 -19.45
CA PHE A 227 20.87 -26.88 -19.90
C PHE A 227 19.92 -25.95 -20.67
N ALA A 228 19.12 -26.49 -21.59
CA ALA A 228 18.14 -25.72 -22.34
C ALA A 228 17.03 -25.16 -21.45
N LEU A 229 16.56 -25.92 -20.45
CA LEU A 229 15.57 -25.45 -19.47
C LEU A 229 16.12 -24.34 -18.58
N ASN A 230 17.35 -24.47 -18.07
CA ASN A 230 17.98 -23.44 -17.25
C ASN A 230 18.31 -22.19 -18.09
N SER A 231 18.67 -22.38 -19.36
CA SER A 231 18.82 -21.28 -20.32
C SER A 231 17.49 -20.56 -20.54
N LEU A 232 16.36 -21.27 -20.63
CA LEU A 232 15.04 -20.65 -20.73
C LEU A 232 14.70 -19.79 -19.52
N VAL A 233 14.97 -20.29 -18.32
CA VAL A 233 14.74 -19.54 -17.08
C VAL A 233 15.59 -18.27 -17.06
N PHE A 234 16.88 -18.40 -17.34
CA PHE A 234 17.82 -17.28 -17.43
C PHE A 234 17.36 -16.24 -18.47
N PHE A 235 17.08 -16.66 -19.70
CA PHE A 235 16.66 -15.77 -20.78
C PHE A 235 15.28 -15.16 -20.54
N GLY A 236 14.37 -15.90 -19.90
CA GLY A 236 13.07 -15.40 -19.47
C GLY A 236 13.22 -14.24 -18.48
N ALA A 237 14.07 -14.40 -17.47
CA ALA A 237 14.40 -13.33 -16.52
C ALA A 237 15.08 -12.13 -17.20
N LEU A 238 16.02 -12.40 -18.11
CA LEU A 238 16.74 -11.38 -18.87
C LEU A 238 15.80 -10.55 -19.76
N ALA A 239 14.98 -11.20 -20.58
CA ALA A 239 14.04 -10.53 -21.47
C ALA A 239 12.98 -9.75 -20.68
N ALA A 240 12.42 -10.35 -19.62
CA ALA A 240 11.48 -9.67 -18.75
C ALA A 240 12.09 -8.41 -18.11
N SER A 241 13.32 -8.51 -17.63
CA SER A 241 14.05 -7.39 -17.03
C SER A 241 14.37 -6.30 -18.06
N TYR A 242 14.77 -6.68 -19.28
CA TYR A 242 15.04 -5.76 -20.39
C TYR A 242 13.80 -4.91 -20.75
N PHE A 243 12.60 -5.50 -20.74
CA PHE A 243 11.35 -4.78 -21.02
C PHE A 243 10.73 -4.09 -19.80
N ALA A 244 11.18 -4.41 -18.58
CA ALA A 244 10.71 -3.78 -17.36
C ALA A 244 11.42 -2.44 -17.03
N HIS A 245 12.41 -2.04 -17.84
CA HIS A 245 13.24 -0.86 -17.62
C HIS A 245 13.25 0.06 -18.85
N ASP A 246 13.29 1.37 -18.60
CA ASP A 246 13.49 2.36 -19.67
C ASP A 246 14.96 2.31 -20.16
N PRO A 247 15.24 2.56 -21.45
CA PRO A 247 16.63 2.55 -21.94
C PRO A 247 17.46 3.72 -21.38
N ASP A 248 16.84 4.82 -20.92
CA ASP A 248 17.55 5.89 -20.23
C ASP A 248 17.52 5.66 -18.71
N GLU A 249 18.69 5.34 -18.14
CA GLU A 249 18.85 5.03 -16.72
C GLU A 249 18.34 6.16 -15.81
N LYS A 250 18.66 7.42 -16.15
CA LYS A 250 18.26 8.58 -15.35
C LYS A 250 16.75 8.76 -15.35
N LEU A 251 16.11 8.63 -16.52
CA LEU A 251 14.67 8.74 -16.66
C LEU A 251 13.95 7.61 -15.88
N ASP A 252 14.44 6.37 -15.96
CA ASP A 252 13.91 5.23 -15.18
C ASP A 252 14.01 5.48 -13.68
N MET A 253 15.18 5.93 -13.20
CA MET A 253 15.41 6.24 -11.79
C MET A 253 14.47 7.33 -11.27
N PHE A 254 14.30 8.42 -12.02
CA PHE A 254 13.39 9.50 -11.66
C PHE A 254 11.94 9.02 -11.62
N HIS A 255 11.52 8.23 -12.61
CA HIS A 255 10.17 7.67 -12.67
C HIS A 255 9.85 6.78 -11.45
N LYS A 256 10.75 5.87 -11.10
CA LYS A 256 10.62 4.99 -9.94
C LYS A 256 10.60 5.79 -8.63
N SER A 257 11.47 6.77 -8.51
CA SER A 257 11.53 7.67 -7.35
C SER A 257 10.24 8.47 -7.19
N LEU A 258 9.73 9.06 -8.27
CA LEU A 258 8.46 9.78 -8.27
C LEU A 258 7.30 8.87 -7.89
N THR A 259 7.20 7.70 -8.52
CA THR A 259 6.11 6.75 -8.26
C THR A 259 6.10 6.26 -6.81
N SER A 260 7.26 5.96 -6.23
CA SER A 260 7.37 5.51 -4.83
C SER A 260 7.05 6.63 -3.83
N LEU A 261 7.54 7.85 -4.07
CA LEU A 261 7.23 9.01 -3.25
C LEU A 261 5.75 9.39 -3.37
N ASP A 262 5.16 9.30 -4.56
CA ASP A 262 3.74 9.58 -4.78
C ASP A 262 2.82 8.60 -4.05
N ARG A 263 3.16 7.31 -4.04
CA ARG A 263 2.43 6.31 -3.22
C ARG A 263 2.46 6.69 -1.75
N THR A 264 3.62 7.11 -1.25
CA THR A 264 3.79 7.54 0.14
C THR A 264 3.00 8.82 0.43
N ARG A 265 3.07 9.81 -0.47
CA ARG A 265 2.31 11.07 -0.40
C ARG A 265 0.82 10.81 -0.34
N ARG A 266 0.29 9.96 -1.23
CA ARG A 266 -1.13 9.56 -1.24
C ARG A 266 -1.54 8.89 0.07
N ALA A 267 -0.70 8.01 0.62
CA ALA A 267 -0.98 7.36 1.90
C ALA A 267 -1.03 8.36 3.08
N VAL A 268 -0.08 9.30 3.13
CA VAL A 268 -0.05 10.38 4.15
C VAL A 268 -1.25 11.31 3.99
N ARG A 269 -1.56 11.77 2.78
CA ARG A 269 -2.72 12.61 2.48
C ARG A 269 -4.03 11.95 2.90
N LYS A 270 -4.20 10.65 2.63
CA LYS A 270 -5.39 9.88 3.05
C LYS A 270 -5.53 9.85 4.58
N ARG A 271 -4.42 9.69 5.30
CA ARG A 271 -4.42 9.71 6.78
C ARG A 271 -4.73 11.12 7.32
N LEU A 272 -4.12 12.15 6.74
CA LEU A 272 -4.36 13.55 7.11
C LEU A 272 -5.84 13.91 6.92
N PHE A 273 -6.43 13.56 5.77
CA PHE A 273 -7.84 13.79 5.50
C PHE A 273 -8.77 13.07 6.49
N ARG A 274 -8.47 11.82 6.86
CA ARG A 274 -9.23 11.09 7.89
C ARG A 274 -9.17 11.75 9.28
N ILE A 275 -8.04 12.35 9.65
CA ILE A 275 -7.93 13.05 10.93
C ILE A 275 -8.63 14.41 10.85
N GLY A 276 -8.47 15.14 9.76
CA GLY A 276 -9.15 16.42 9.53
C GLY A 276 -10.67 16.29 9.55
N THR A 277 -11.23 15.29 8.84
CA THR A 277 -12.67 14.98 8.86
C THR A 277 -13.18 14.62 10.25
N ARG A 278 -12.39 13.86 11.02
CA ARG A 278 -12.70 13.54 12.42
C ARG A 278 -12.69 14.77 13.33
N ILE A 279 -11.73 15.68 13.15
CA ILE A 279 -11.70 16.95 13.91
C ILE A 279 -12.92 17.80 13.55
N ASN A 280 -13.20 17.97 12.26
CA ASN A 280 -14.34 18.75 11.78
C ASN A 280 -15.68 18.15 12.27
N GLY A 281 -15.80 16.82 12.29
CA GLY A 281 -16.96 16.13 12.85
C GLY A 281 -17.19 16.43 14.33
N GLU A 282 -16.13 16.46 15.15
CA GLU A 282 -16.26 16.83 16.59
C GLU A 282 -16.66 18.31 16.74
N ILE A 283 -16.15 19.20 15.88
CA ILE A 283 -16.52 20.63 15.87
C ILE A 283 -18.01 20.78 15.54
N GLN A 284 -18.48 20.14 14.47
CA GLN A 284 -19.88 20.23 14.04
C GLN A 284 -20.83 19.61 15.07
N ALA A 285 -20.47 18.46 15.65
CA ALA A 285 -21.25 17.83 16.71
C ALA A 285 -21.34 18.74 17.95
N ALA A 286 -20.23 19.34 18.37
CA ALA A 286 -20.22 20.28 19.49
C ALA A 286 -21.08 21.52 19.19
N LYS A 287 -20.98 22.09 17.99
CA LYS A 287 -21.78 23.24 17.56
C LYS A 287 -23.28 22.93 17.57
N SER A 288 -23.68 21.81 16.97
CA SER A 288 -25.07 21.35 16.95
C SER A 288 -25.63 21.11 18.36
N HIS A 289 -24.87 20.48 19.25
CA HIS A 289 -25.29 20.28 20.64
C HIS A 289 -25.43 21.60 21.41
N ILE A 290 -24.54 22.56 21.17
CA ILE A 290 -24.62 23.91 21.78
C ILE A 290 -25.86 24.65 21.28
N GLU A 291 -26.16 24.58 19.97
CA GLU A 291 -27.37 25.17 19.39
C GLU A 291 -28.64 24.53 19.94
N GLN A 292 -28.65 23.20 20.14
CA GLN A 292 -29.77 22.49 20.75
C GLN A 292 -30.00 22.92 22.21
N ILE A 293 -28.93 23.08 23.00
CA ILE A 293 -29.09 23.56 24.39
C ILE A 293 -29.57 25.01 24.40
N ARG A 294 -28.99 25.86 23.56
CA ARG A 294 -29.39 27.28 23.49
C ARG A 294 -30.83 27.47 23.01
N SER A 295 -31.33 26.64 22.09
CA SER A 295 -32.74 26.68 21.68
C SER A 295 -33.65 26.23 22.82
N LEU A 296 -33.32 25.12 23.50
CA LEU A 296 -34.07 24.65 24.67
C LEU A 296 -34.08 25.65 25.83
N THR A 297 -33.03 26.47 26.00
CA THR A 297 -32.97 27.55 27.00
C THR A 297 -33.65 28.85 26.54
N ARG A 298 -33.95 29.01 25.24
CA ARG A 298 -34.64 30.20 24.70
C ARG A 298 -36.14 29.98 24.48
N GLU A 299 -36.56 28.75 24.20
CA GLU A 299 -37.97 28.38 24.01
C GLU A 299 -38.72 28.13 25.34
N ARG A 300 -38.00 28.08 26.47
CA ARG A 300 -38.52 27.75 27.80
C ARG A 300 -38.23 28.88 28.77
#